data_AF-A0A3P4B1J6-F1
#
_entry.id   AF-A0A3P4B1J6-F1
#
_cell.length_a   1.000
_cell.length_b   1.000
_cell.length_c   1.000
_cell.angle_alpha   90.00
_cell.angle_beta   90.00
_cell.angle_gamma   90.00
#
_symmetry.space_group_name_H-M   'P 1'
#
loop_
_entity.id
_entity.type
_entity.pdbx_description
1 polymer ?
#
loop_
_entity_poly.entity_id
_entity_poly.type
_entity_poly.pdbx_seq_one_letter_code
_entity_poly.pdbx_strand_id
1 'polypeptide(L)'
;MAALPHDTHYRAVENLLYEWARAIDENRIEAICNLLLPDGRYTVTSRFNRDRGLPLAVIDAHGAAQLRDRIKSMRIANVYEPHHYRHILSGIQIVGEAGGCLEVRSNFLVVRTMDLDGDMAIYASGQVCDSVDVSGEQPRFRRREFIYDSRVIETLMVIPL
;
A
#
# COMPACT_ATOMS: atom_id res chain seq x y z
N MET A 1 6.45 -24.43 21.47
CA MET A 1 5.61 -23.59 20.61
C MET A 1 5.76 -24.09 19.20
N ALA A 2 4.68 -24.57 18.56
CA ALA A 2 4.75 -24.94 17.14
C ALA A 2 5.12 -23.70 16.33
N ALA A 3 6.10 -23.81 15.44
CA ALA A 3 6.44 -22.74 14.52
C ALA A 3 5.17 -22.35 13.75
N LEU A 4 4.84 -21.06 13.73
CA LEU A 4 3.74 -20.58 12.91
C LEU A 4 4.06 -21.00 11.47
N PRO A 5 3.13 -21.63 10.74
CA PRO A 5 3.34 -21.91 9.33
C PRO A 5 3.73 -20.60 8.64
N HIS A 6 4.79 -20.63 7.83
CA HIS A 6 5.35 -19.51 7.06
C HIS A 6 6.39 -18.57 7.72
N ASP A 7 6.94 -18.89 8.91
CA ASP A 7 8.03 -18.08 9.52
C ASP A 7 9.23 -17.86 8.57
N THR A 8 9.55 -18.85 7.74
CA THR A 8 10.64 -18.80 6.73
C THR A 8 10.52 -17.63 5.75
N HIS A 9 9.29 -17.17 5.45
CA HIS A 9 9.06 -16.08 4.50
C HIS A 9 8.85 -14.71 5.17
N TYR A 10 8.79 -14.66 6.51
CA TYR A 10 8.44 -13.44 7.23
C TYR A 10 9.33 -12.26 6.87
N ARG A 11 10.66 -12.45 6.84
CA ARG A 11 11.61 -11.39 6.49
C ARG A 11 11.51 -10.92 5.03
N ALA A 12 11.21 -11.84 4.11
CA ALA A 12 11.01 -11.48 2.70
C ALA A 12 9.76 -10.61 2.53
N VAL A 13 8.67 -10.99 3.17
CA VAL A 13 7.42 -10.22 3.21
C VAL A 13 7.64 -8.86 3.88
N GLU A 14 8.27 -8.83 5.05
CA GLU A 14 8.56 -7.60 5.78
C GLU A 14 9.40 -6.62 4.94
N ASN A 15 10.44 -7.11 4.28
CA ASN A 15 11.27 -6.28 3.40
C ASN A 15 10.49 -5.73 2.20
N LEU A 16 9.60 -6.52 1.60
CA LEU A 16 8.73 -6.06 0.50
C LEU A 16 7.81 -4.92 0.95
N LEU A 17 7.19 -5.06 2.13
CA LEU A 17 6.34 -4.03 2.73
C LEU A 17 7.14 -2.75 3.03
N TYR A 18 8.35 -2.88 3.56
CA TYR A 18 9.22 -1.73 3.83
C TYR A 18 9.73 -1.04 2.57
N GLU A 19 10.07 -1.79 1.51
CA GLU A 19 10.51 -1.16 0.24
C GLU A 19 9.36 -0.41 -0.43
N TRP A 20 8.12 -0.90 -0.34
CA TRP A 20 6.94 -0.15 -0.81
C TRP A 20 6.82 1.20 -0.11
N ALA A 21 6.82 1.20 1.22
CA ALA A 21 6.76 2.40 2.04
C ALA A 21 7.94 3.35 1.75
N ARG A 22 9.15 2.81 1.70
CA ARG A 22 10.38 3.58 1.49
C ARG A 22 10.42 4.23 0.11
N ALA A 23 9.98 3.52 -0.93
CA ALA A 23 9.89 4.08 -2.27
C ALA A 23 8.97 5.31 -2.32
N ILE A 24 7.86 5.30 -1.57
CA ILE A 24 6.96 6.45 -1.47
C ILE A 24 7.59 7.56 -0.63
N ASP A 25 8.07 7.24 0.58
CA ASP A 25 8.69 8.20 1.52
C ASP A 25 9.88 8.94 0.90
N GLU A 26 10.67 8.28 0.06
CA GLU A 26 11.86 8.83 -0.61
C GLU A 26 11.54 9.42 -1.99
N ASN A 27 10.25 9.63 -2.31
CA ASN A 27 9.79 10.20 -3.57
C ASN A 27 10.21 9.40 -4.84
N ARG A 28 10.55 8.11 -4.68
CA ARG A 28 10.81 7.14 -5.75
C ARG A 28 9.52 6.38 -6.13
N ILE A 29 8.39 7.09 -6.19
CA ILE A 29 7.02 6.52 -6.22
C ILE A 29 6.85 5.54 -7.39
N GLU A 30 7.47 5.81 -8.54
CA GLU A 30 7.44 4.98 -9.74
C GLU A 30 7.98 3.54 -9.50
N ALA A 31 8.84 3.35 -8.49
CA ALA A 31 9.43 2.06 -8.17
C ALA A 31 8.42 1.05 -7.60
N ILE A 32 7.33 1.50 -6.98
CA ILE A 32 6.32 0.60 -6.39
C ILE A 32 5.64 -0.26 -7.47
N CYS A 33 5.60 0.23 -8.72
CA CYS A 33 5.08 -0.53 -9.87
C CYS A 33 5.88 -1.81 -10.14
N ASN A 34 7.16 -1.86 -9.76
CA ASN A 34 8.01 -3.04 -9.95
C ASN A 34 7.83 -4.06 -8.82
N LEU A 35 7.25 -3.64 -7.69
CA LEU A 35 6.92 -4.50 -6.54
C LEU A 35 5.57 -5.20 -6.73
N LEU A 36 4.75 -4.76 -7.68
CA LEU A 36 3.47 -5.36 -8.06
C LEU A 36 3.69 -6.34 -9.22
N LEU A 37 2.99 -7.47 -9.22
CA LEU A 37 2.92 -8.34 -10.39
C LEU A 37 2.30 -7.58 -11.59
N PRO A 38 2.64 -7.95 -12.84
CA PRO A 38 2.05 -7.31 -14.02
C PRO A 38 0.51 -7.30 -14.01
N ASP A 39 -0.10 -8.41 -13.58
CA ASP A 39 -1.54 -8.63 -13.40
C ASP A 39 -2.02 -8.38 -11.94
N GLY A 40 -1.15 -7.82 -11.09
CA GLY A 40 -1.45 -7.59 -9.68
C GLY A 40 -2.46 -6.45 -9.48
N ARG A 41 -3.05 -6.36 -8.28
CA ARG A 41 -4.05 -5.32 -7.97
C ARG A 41 -3.61 -4.46 -6.79
N TYR A 42 -3.71 -3.14 -6.95
CA TYR A 42 -3.49 -2.17 -5.87
C TYR A 42 -4.75 -1.36 -5.61
N THR A 43 -5.22 -1.36 -4.36
CA THR A 43 -6.47 -0.69 -3.98
C THR A 43 -6.30 0.11 -2.69
N VAL A 44 -7.00 1.25 -2.62
CA VAL A 44 -7.16 2.03 -1.40
C VAL A 44 -8.64 2.31 -1.19
N THR A 45 -9.21 1.74 -0.14
CA THR A 45 -10.64 1.84 0.18
C THR A 45 -10.88 2.23 1.63
N SER A 46 -12.00 2.88 1.92
CA SER A 46 -12.38 3.15 3.31
C SER A 46 -12.91 1.87 3.96
N ARG A 47 -12.68 1.73 5.26
CA ARG A 47 -13.34 0.71 6.08
C ARG A 47 -14.86 0.78 5.94
N PHE A 48 -15.42 2.00 5.89
CA PHE A 48 -16.85 2.22 5.70
C PHE A 48 -17.40 1.53 4.43
N ASN A 49 -16.70 1.68 3.30
CA ASN A 49 -17.10 1.07 2.03
C ASN A 49 -16.88 -0.44 2.06
N ARG A 50 -15.71 -0.89 2.53
CA ARG A 50 -15.35 -2.30 2.59
C ARG A 50 -16.32 -3.11 3.45
N ASP A 51 -16.61 -2.66 4.66
CA ASP A 51 -17.50 -3.37 5.59
C ASP A 51 -18.95 -3.46 5.08
N ARG A 52 -19.31 -2.64 4.09
CA ARG A 52 -20.64 -2.60 3.45
C ARG A 52 -20.65 -3.20 2.04
N GLY A 53 -19.53 -3.72 1.55
CA GLY A 53 -19.41 -4.23 0.19
C GLY A 53 -19.66 -3.17 -0.90
N LEU A 54 -19.43 -1.89 -0.61
CA LEU A 54 -19.58 -0.82 -1.59
C LEU A 54 -18.37 -0.81 -2.53
N PRO A 55 -18.56 -0.67 -3.87
CA PRO A 55 -17.48 -0.82 -4.85
C PRO A 55 -16.51 0.37 -4.90
N LEU A 56 -16.78 1.43 -4.13
CA LEU A 56 -16.01 2.66 -4.20
C LEU A 56 -14.65 2.51 -3.51
N ALA A 57 -13.60 2.53 -4.32
CA ALA A 57 -12.22 2.70 -3.89
C ALA A 57 -11.70 4.05 -4.38
N VAL A 58 -10.84 4.67 -3.59
CA VAL A 58 -10.18 5.96 -3.91
C VAL A 58 -9.08 5.75 -4.94
N ILE A 59 -8.44 4.58 -4.86
CA ILE A 59 -7.53 4.08 -5.89
C ILE A 59 -7.92 2.64 -6.17
N ASP A 60 -8.10 2.29 -7.44
CA ASP A 60 -8.27 0.92 -7.91
C ASP A 60 -7.46 0.72 -9.19
N ALA A 61 -6.27 0.15 -9.05
CA ALA A 61 -5.35 -0.14 -10.15
C ALA A 61 -5.29 -1.66 -10.40
N HIS A 62 -5.69 -2.06 -11.60
CA HIS A 62 -5.78 -3.41 -12.14
C HIS A 62 -4.53 -3.67 -12.98
N GLY A 63 -3.40 -3.81 -12.30
CA GLY A 63 -2.10 -4.09 -12.92
C GLY A 63 -1.07 -2.99 -12.69
N ALA A 64 0.20 -3.37 -12.82
CA ALA A 64 1.33 -2.46 -12.69
C ALA A 64 1.30 -1.33 -13.74
N ALA A 65 0.73 -1.59 -14.93
CA ALA A 65 0.57 -0.58 -15.97
C ALA A 65 -0.40 0.53 -15.55
N GLN A 66 -1.58 0.19 -15.03
CA GLN A 66 -2.56 1.18 -14.60
C GLN A 66 -2.06 1.98 -13.39
N LEU A 67 -1.33 1.34 -12.48
CA LEU A 67 -0.68 2.05 -11.37
C LEU A 67 0.36 3.05 -11.88
N ARG A 68 1.15 2.68 -12.90
CA ARG A 68 2.12 3.55 -13.54
C ARG A 68 1.46 4.76 -14.22
N ASP A 69 0.36 4.55 -14.94
CA ASP A 69 -0.40 5.63 -15.56
C ASP A 69 -0.94 6.61 -14.52
N ARG A 70 -1.42 6.09 -13.39
CA ARG A 70 -1.86 6.91 -12.27
C ARG A 70 -0.72 7.76 -11.69
N ILE A 71 0.46 7.17 -11.46
CA ILE A 71 1.63 7.88 -10.94
C ILE A 71 2.09 8.95 -11.94
N LYS A 72 2.07 8.64 -13.23
CA LYS A 72 2.37 9.61 -14.29
C LYS A 72 1.39 10.80 -14.27
N SER A 73 0.09 10.54 -14.11
CA SER A 73 -0.93 11.59 -13.96
C SER A 73 -0.69 12.44 -12.71
N MET A 74 -0.33 11.83 -11.57
CA MET A 74 0.06 12.54 -10.36
C MET A 74 1.24 13.50 -10.60
N ARG A 75 2.27 13.08 -11.36
CA ARG A 75 3.45 13.91 -11.64
C ARG A 75 3.18 15.08 -12.58
N ILE A 76 2.33 14.88 -13.58
CA ILE A 76 2.24 15.79 -14.74
C ILE A 76 0.96 16.62 -14.73
N ALA A 77 -0.16 16.04 -14.28
CA ALA A 77 -1.48 16.62 -14.47
C ALA A 77 -2.11 17.17 -13.18
N ASN A 78 -1.71 16.65 -12.01
CA ASN A 78 -2.33 17.03 -10.76
C ASN A 78 -1.65 18.27 -10.17
N VAL A 79 -2.43 19.35 -10.00
CA VAL A 79 -2.04 20.49 -9.18
C VAL A 79 -2.48 20.19 -7.75
N TYR A 80 -1.52 19.99 -6.87
CA TYR A 80 -1.72 19.79 -5.44
C TYR A 80 -0.61 20.51 -4.68
N GLU A 81 -0.89 20.86 -3.43
CA GLU A 81 0.11 21.44 -2.56
C GLU A 81 1.20 20.40 -2.25
N PRO A 82 2.49 20.68 -2.50
CA PRO A 82 3.57 19.73 -2.26
C PRO A 82 3.62 19.26 -0.79
N HIS A 83 3.77 17.96 -0.63
CA HIS A 83 3.86 17.30 0.67
C HIS A 83 4.52 15.95 0.51
N HIS A 84 4.99 15.40 1.62
CA HIS A 84 5.57 14.07 1.66
C HIS A 84 4.98 13.23 2.80
N TYR A 85 5.18 11.93 2.71
CA TYR A 85 4.67 10.96 3.66
C TYR A 85 5.80 10.37 4.49
N ARG A 86 5.42 9.91 5.68
CA ARG A 86 6.15 8.96 6.49
C ARG A 86 5.23 7.80 6.81
N HIS A 87 5.59 6.61 6.34
CA HIS A 87 4.87 5.38 6.66
C HIS A 87 5.42 4.74 7.94
N ILE A 88 4.53 4.36 8.85
CA ILE A 88 4.82 3.52 10.00
C ILE A 88 4.01 2.24 9.83
N LEU A 89 4.71 1.14 9.56
CA LEU A 89 4.11 -0.19 9.39
C LEU A 89 4.30 -0.99 10.68
N SER A 90 3.29 -1.78 11.06
CA SER A 90 3.35 -2.62 12.25
C SER A 90 2.45 -3.83 12.13
N GLY A 91 2.53 -4.77 13.09
CA GLY A 91 1.60 -5.90 13.18
C GLY A 91 1.59 -6.78 11.93
N ILE A 92 2.75 -6.93 11.27
CA ILE A 92 2.90 -7.79 10.10
C ILE A 92 2.65 -9.24 10.54
N GLN A 93 1.71 -9.88 9.86
CA GLN A 93 1.33 -11.26 10.15
C GLN A 93 1.03 -11.98 8.83
N ILE A 94 1.72 -13.10 8.61
CA ILE A 94 1.31 -14.07 7.59
C ILE A 94 0.15 -14.87 8.19
N VAL A 95 -1.04 -14.73 7.62
CA VAL A 95 -2.29 -15.33 8.14
C VAL A 95 -2.66 -16.63 7.44
N GLY A 96 -1.98 -16.97 6.35
CA GLY A 96 -2.13 -18.23 5.65
C GLY A 96 -1.50 -18.20 4.25
N GLU A 97 -1.85 -19.20 3.45
CA GLU A 97 -1.43 -19.34 2.07
C GLU A 97 -2.63 -19.78 1.23
N ALA A 98 -2.84 -19.11 0.09
CA ALA A 98 -3.93 -19.40 -0.83
C ALA A 98 -3.46 -19.20 -2.27
N GLY A 99 -3.70 -20.19 -3.14
CA GLY A 99 -3.36 -20.10 -4.56
C GLY A 99 -1.86 -19.90 -4.83
N GLY A 100 -0.99 -20.41 -3.96
CA GLY A 100 0.47 -20.24 -4.06
C GLY A 100 0.96 -18.86 -3.63
N CYS A 101 0.11 -18.03 -3.03
CA CYS A 101 0.48 -16.73 -2.45
C CYS A 101 0.27 -16.75 -0.94
N LEU A 102 1.15 -16.05 -0.22
CA LEU A 102 0.99 -15.79 1.20
C LEU A 102 -0.07 -14.71 1.40
N GLU A 103 -1.05 -14.96 2.26
CA GLU A 103 -1.97 -13.94 2.70
C GLU A 103 -1.38 -13.23 3.92
N VAL A 104 -1.21 -11.92 3.82
CA VAL A 104 -0.50 -11.11 4.80
C VAL A 104 -1.40 -9.97 5.26
N ARG A 105 -1.37 -9.70 6.56
CA ARG A 105 -2.03 -8.56 7.18
C ARG A 105 -0.98 -7.69 7.85
N SER A 106 -1.12 -6.38 7.74
CA SER A 106 -0.32 -5.41 8.50
C SER A 106 -1.15 -4.18 8.85
N ASN A 107 -0.73 -3.44 9.86
CA ASN A 107 -1.28 -2.13 10.17
C ASN A 107 -0.38 -1.04 9.59
N PHE A 108 -0.98 0.10 9.25
CA PHE A 108 -0.25 1.25 8.77
C PHE A 108 -0.74 2.54 9.42
N LEU A 109 0.17 3.49 9.54
CA LEU A 109 -0.07 4.89 9.85
C LEU A 109 0.77 5.73 8.87
N VAL A 110 0.14 6.71 8.24
CA VAL A 110 0.80 7.68 7.36
C VAL A 110 0.72 9.05 8.00
N VAL A 111 1.87 9.63 8.30
CA VAL A 111 1.99 11.04 8.67
C VAL A 111 2.33 11.82 7.40
N ARG A 112 1.56 12.87 7.12
CA ARG A 112 1.86 13.82 6.05
C ARG A 112 2.50 15.05 6.64
N THR A 113 3.53 15.55 5.97
CA THR A 113 4.16 16.85 6.25
C THR A 113 4.00 17.73 5.02
N MET A 114 3.40 18.90 5.19
CA MET A 114 3.27 19.91 4.13
C MET A 114 4.63 20.56 3.87
N ASP A 115 5.03 20.73 2.61
CA ASP A 115 6.38 21.22 2.30
C ASP A 115 6.54 22.74 2.54
N LEU A 116 5.43 23.50 2.53
CA LEU A 116 5.47 24.96 2.63
C LEU A 116 5.65 25.45 4.08
N ASP A 117 4.83 24.96 5.00
CA ASP A 117 4.80 25.40 6.41
C ASP A 117 5.30 24.33 7.40
N GLY A 118 5.50 23.10 6.95
CA GLY A 118 5.92 21.99 7.78
C GLY A 118 4.80 21.38 8.63
N ASP A 119 3.54 21.74 8.38
CA ASP A 119 2.42 21.21 9.16
C ASP A 119 2.32 19.70 9.01
N MET A 120 2.22 19.02 10.15
CA MET A 120 2.15 17.57 10.23
C MET A 120 0.78 17.10 10.71
N ALA A 121 0.23 16.11 10.01
CA ALA A 121 -1.02 15.49 10.41
C ALA A 121 -1.01 13.97 10.15
N ILE A 122 -1.79 13.23 10.94
CA ILE A 122 -2.14 11.85 10.59
C ILE A 122 -3.03 11.92 9.35
N TYR A 123 -2.49 11.49 8.22
CA TYR A 123 -3.19 11.54 6.95
C TYR A 123 -4.08 10.32 6.72
N ALA A 124 -3.56 9.14 7.03
CA ALA A 124 -4.32 7.89 6.94
C ALA A 124 -3.81 6.88 7.97
N SER A 125 -4.71 6.06 8.50
CA SER A 125 -4.38 4.91 9.33
C SER A 125 -5.33 3.77 9.04
N GLY A 126 -4.90 2.54 9.27
CA GLY A 126 -5.75 1.37 9.14
C GLY A 126 -4.96 0.09 8.92
N GLN A 127 -5.50 -0.77 8.05
CA GLN A 127 -4.98 -2.11 7.82
C GLN A 127 -4.71 -2.35 6.33
N VAL A 128 -3.66 -3.10 6.04
CA VAL A 128 -3.36 -3.62 4.70
C VAL A 128 -3.65 -5.11 4.66
N CYS A 129 -4.34 -5.55 3.62
CA CYS A 129 -4.57 -6.96 3.30
C CYS A 129 -3.87 -7.29 1.98
N ASP A 130 -2.76 -8.02 2.07
CA ASP A 130 -1.89 -8.34 0.95
C ASP A 130 -2.01 -9.81 0.56
N SER A 131 -1.81 -10.08 -0.73
CA SER A 131 -1.51 -11.40 -1.28
C SER A 131 -0.14 -11.32 -1.94
N VAL A 132 0.84 -12.06 -1.42
CA VAL A 132 2.25 -11.96 -1.80
C VAL A 132 2.70 -13.24 -2.49
N ASP A 133 3.18 -13.10 -3.72
CA ASP A 133 3.86 -14.18 -4.44
C ASP A 133 5.32 -14.22 -4.01
N VAL A 134 5.76 -15.36 -3.48
CA VAL A 134 7.14 -15.62 -3.02
C VAL A 134 7.83 -16.70 -3.86
N SER A 135 7.23 -17.13 -4.98
CA SER A 135 7.75 -18.20 -5.84
C SER A 135 8.85 -17.75 -6.81
N GLY A 136 8.90 -16.45 -7.13
CA GLY A 136 9.93 -15.86 -7.98
C GLY A 136 11.23 -15.53 -7.26
N GLU A 137 12.20 -14.94 -7.99
CA GLU A 137 13.49 -14.50 -7.43
C GLU A 137 13.35 -13.47 -6.31
N GLN A 138 12.30 -12.64 -6.38
CA GLN A 138 11.97 -11.63 -5.37
C GLN A 138 10.47 -11.65 -5.10
N PRO A 139 10.04 -11.46 -3.84
CA PRO A 139 8.63 -11.41 -3.50
C PRO A 139 7.96 -10.22 -4.18
N ARG A 140 6.73 -10.41 -4.67
CA ARG A 140 5.92 -9.35 -5.28
C ARG A 140 4.48 -9.41 -4.83
N PHE A 141 3.80 -8.27 -4.86
CA PHE A 141 2.38 -8.19 -4.57
C PHE A 141 1.58 -8.74 -5.75
N ARG A 142 0.79 -9.78 -5.49
CA ARG A 142 -0.35 -10.14 -6.34
C ARG A 142 -1.54 -9.22 -6.04
N ARG A 143 -1.73 -8.89 -4.77
CA ARG A 143 -2.75 -7.94 -4.32
C ARG A 143 -2.21 -7.13 -3.15
N ARG A 144 -2.47 -5.83 -3.14
CA ARG A 144 -2.20 -4.93 -2.02
C ARG A 144 -3.41 -4.01 -1.81
N GLU A 145 -4.08 -4.19 -0.69
CA GLU A 145 -5.32 -3.47 -0.38
C GLU A 145 -5.18 -2.71 0.93
N PHE A 146 -5.10 -1.38 0.83
CA PHE A 146 -5.15 -0.48 1.97
C PHE A 146 -6.61 -0.20 2.34
N ILE A 147 -6.91 -0.41 3.61
CA ILE A 147 -8.21 -0.18 4.22
C ILE A 147 -8.00 0.91 5.27
N TYR A 148 -8.29 2.16 4.92
CA TYR A 148 -8.14 3.27 5.84
C TYR A 148 -9.39 3.46 6.71
N ASP A 149 -9.19 3.84 7.97
CA ASP A 149 -10.25 3.91 8.98
C ASP A 149 -11.08 5.19 8.88
N SER A 150 -10.47 6.31 8.47
CA SER A 150 -11.18 7.58 8.34
C SER A 150 -12.33 7.48 7.34
N ARG A 151 -13.43 8.20 7.60
CA ARG A 151 -14.54 8.35 6.64
C ARG A 151 -14.33 9.51 5.68
N VAL A 152 -13.40 10.40 6.02
CA VAL A 152 -13.10 11.62 5.27
C VAL A 152 -11.64 11.54 4.87
N ILE A 153 -11.38 11.66 3.57
CA ILE A 153 -10.05 12.05 3.12
C ILE A 153 -10.17 13.56 2.93
N GLU A 154 -9.41 14.32 3.73
CA GLU A 154 -9.47 15.79 3.73
C GLU A 154 -9.10 16.41 2.36
N THR A 155 -8.48 15.64 1.46
CA THR A 155 -7.99 16.10 0.15
C THR A 155 -8.07 15.00 -0.92
N LEU A 156 -7.79 15.36 -2.18
CA LEU A 156 -7.49 14.38 -3.23
C LEU A 156 -6.30 13.52 -2.79
N MET A 157 -6.50 12.19 -2.69
CA MET A 157 -5.41 11.26 -2.43
C MET A 157 -4.56 11.11 -3.68
N VAL A 158 -3.56 11.98 -3.82
CA VAL A 158 -2.77 12.08 -5.04
C VAL A 158 -1.60 11.10 -5.05
N ILE A 159 -0.86 11.01 -3.93
CA ILE A 159 0.22 10.06 -3.70
C ILE A 159 -0.38 8.73 -3.20
N PRO A 160 0.07 7.56 -3.71
CA PRO A 160 -0.25 6.24 -3.15
C PRO A 160 0.05 6.14 -1.64
N LEU A 161 -0.60 5.20 -0.95
CA LEU A 161 -0.31 4.81 0.43
C LEU A 161 0.65 3.61 0.46
#